data_AF-M5TYD3-F1
#
_entry.id   AF-M5TYD3-F1
#
_cell.length_a   1.000
_cell.length_b   1.000
_cell.length_c   1.000
_cell.angle_alpha   90.00
_cell.angle_beta   90.00
_cell.angle_gamma   90.00
#
_symmetry.space_group_name_H-M   'P 1'
#
loop_
_entity.id
_entity.type
_entity.pdbx_description
1 polymer ?
#
loop_
_entity_poly.entity_id
_entity_poly.type
_entity_poly.pdbx_seq_one_letter_code
_entity_poly.pdbx_strand_id
1 'polypeptide(L)'
;MQEDLLGYLLGALEPDEMRRVEQWLREDADARRELAELEQLLERLEEADEPDDVPPADLVSRTLANLPPLPPPVDPEDTADEFSGNDDFAGLDDTVRWQTVDESTYHAATNRNRPGGQASSDQAGSDQAESDQAESDYRGKTAYGELTLSESNEKGRDSSWTLRDWGASITAAAILVAISIPPLIEGRFAARKAACQDHLRQLGVAMTSFANRNAQSRLPSVAPDGYQAFAGVYAPRLHEAGLLSSPLTTLCPSIDRDQLLATSWTPAFSPELSEDDAGVPTMVTLRMLDDVERDLTLASEEALRDEAATNLMVRALERLRWFQMTAGGHYAYTLGVRDGEHFTSPRFQGRSQFAVMSDAAITRANVARDNHSSQPAYRMTLMSHGGRGINVLYEDGHVGFLPSESLDTIPDNPLINHDGLIEAGVTIDDATLAPSWQPPFIRANQR
;
A
#
# COMPACT_ATOMS: atom_id res chain seq x y z
N MET A 1 -5.73 19.94 -13.11
CA MET A 1 -6.24 19.54 -14.44
C MET A 1 -5.12 19.52 -15.48
N GLN A 2 -4.46 20.64 -15.78
CA GLN A 2 -3.23 20.62 -16.61
C GLN A 2 -2.09 19.81 -15.93
N GLU A 3 -2.00 19.88 -14.59
CA GLU A 3 -1.09 19.07 -13.78
C GLU A 3 -1.35 17.56 -13.92
N ASP A 4 -2.62 17.15 -14.00
CA ASP A 4 -3.01 15.76 -14.21
C ASP A 4 -2.61 15.26 -15.61
N LEU A 5 -2.78 16.08 -16.67
CA LEU A 5 -2.34 15.71 -18.03
C LEU A 5 -0.82 15.60 -18.15
N LEU A 6 -0.08 16.50 -17.49
CA LEU A 6 1.38 16.43 -17.45
C LEU A 6 1.86 15.21 -16.66
N GLY A 7 1.22 14.92 -15.53
CA GLY A 7 1.47 13.70 -14.75
C GLY A 7 1.17 12.43 -15.54
N TYR A 8 0.11 12.45 -16.36
CA TYR A 8 -0.27 11.37 -17.27
C TYR A 8 0.84 11.11 -18.31
N LEU A 9 1.37 12.16 -18.95
CA LEU A 9 2.46 12.05 -19.94
C LEU A 9 3.78 11.55 -19.35
N LEU A 10 4.09 11.95 -18.13
CA LEU A 10 5.32 11.55 -17.43
C LEU A 10 5.22 10.20 -16.72
N GLY A 11 4.06 9.52 -16.79
CA GLY A 11 3.81 8.27 -16.07
C GLY A 11 3.85 8.42 -14.54
N ALA A 12 3.53 9.60 -14.03
CA ALA A 12 3.70 10.00 -12.63
C ALA A 12 2.39 10.03 -11.80
N LEU A 13 1.27 9.56 -12.36
CA LEU A 13 -0.04 9.50 -11.68
C LEU A 13 -0.29 8.16 -10.97
N GLU A 14 -1.14 8.17 -9.94
CA GLU A 14 -1.69 6.95 -9.32
C GLU A 14 -2.65 6.23 -10.30
N PRO A 15 -2.84 4.90 -10.24
CA PRO A 15 -3.63 4.15 -11.24
C PRO A 15 -5.11 4.54 -11.34
N ASP A 16 -5.70 5.02 -10.25
CA ASP A 16 -7.06 5.58 -10.24
C ASP A 16 -7.11 6.99 -10.86
N GLU A 17 -6.07 7.80 -10.66
CA GLU A 17 -5.91 9.09 -11.35
C GLU A 17 -5.63 8.90 -12.84
N MET A 18 -4.83 7.91 -13.20
CA MET A 18 -4.57 7.50 -14.58
C MET A 18 -5.90 7.13 -15.26
N ARG A 19 -6.71 6.26 -14.64
CA ARG A 19 -8.04 5.88 -15.16
C ARG A 19 -9.00 7.07 -15.25
N ARG A 20 -8.96 7.99 -14.29
CA ARG A 20 -9.76 9.22 -14.30
C ARG A 20 -9.36 10.12 -15.47
N VAL A 21 -8.07 10.30 -15.72
CA VAL A 21 -7.55 11.10 -16.84
C VAL A 21 -7.84 10.41 -18.17
N GLU A 22 -7.68 9.08 -18.28
CA GLU A 22 -8.04 8.32 -19.49
C GLU A 22 -9.53 8.42 -19.83
N GLN A 23 -10.39 8.36 -18.81
CA GLN A 23 -11.83 8.55 -18.99
C GLN A 23 -12.13 9.97 -19.44
N TRP A 24 -11.51 10.96 -18.80
CA TRP A 24 -11.67 12.36 -19.17
C TRP A 24 -11.18 12.64 -20.61
N LEU A 25 -10.05 12.08 -21.02
CA LEU A 25 -9.52 12.18 -22.40
C LEU A 25 -10.45 11.52 -23.43
N ARG A 26 -11.18 10.46 -23.05
CA ARG A 26 -12.19 9.83 -23.93
C ARG A 26 -13.42 10.71 -24.13
N GLU A 27 -13.84 11.43 -23.09
CA GLU A 27 -15.08 12.21 -23.08
C GLU A 27 -14.90 13.65 -23.58
N ASP A 28 -13.71 14.24 -23.40
CA ASP A 28 -13.43 15.65 -23.66
C ASP A 28 -12.47 15.85 -24.86
N ALA A 29 -12.87 16.70 -25.82
CA ALA A 29 -12.07 17.03 -27.00
C ALA A 29 -11.04 18.14 -26.74
N ASP A 30 -11.27 18.97 -25.73
CA ASP A 30 -10.38 20.07 -25.35
C ASP A 30 -9.20 19.53 -24.54
N ALA A 31 -9.45 18.57 -23.65
CA ALA A 31 -8.42 17.83 -22.92
C ALA A 31 -7.42 17.13 -23.85
N ARG A 32 -7.91 16.54 -24.95
CA ARG A 32 -7.05 15.91 -25.97
C ARG A 32 -6.18 16.91 -26.74
N ARG A 33 -6.68 18.13 -26.98
CA ARG A 33 -5.86 19.19 -27.60
C ARG A 33 -4.79 19.68 -26.64
N GLU A 34 -5.12 19.86 -25.37
CA GLU A 34 -4.18 20.29 -24.34
C GLU A 34 -3.07 19.24 -24.09
N LEU A 35 -3.43 17.95 -24.10
CA LEU A 35 -2.45 16.85 -24.05
C LEU A 35 -1.48 16.89 -25.23
N ALA A 36 -1.99 17.07 -26.46
CA ALA A 36 -1.16 17.15 -27.66
C ALA A 36 -0.23 18.38 -27.67
N GLU A 37 -0.66 19.51 -27.10
CA GLU A 37 0.18 20.69 -26.91
C GLU A 37 1.32 20.41 -25.91
N LEU A 38 1.04 19.69 -24.83
CA LEU A 38 2.04 19.29 -23.84
C LEU A 38 3.05 18.28 -24.39
N GLU A 39 2.60 17.28 -25.16
CA GLU A 39 3.47 16.33 -25.88
C GLU A 39 4.46 17.06 -26.79
N GLN A 40 3.97 18.02 -27.58
CA GLN A 40 4.81 18.78 -28.51
C GLN A 40 5.82 19.71 -27.80
N LEU A 41 5.53 20.12 -26.56
CA LEU A 41 6.46 20.87 -25.73
C LEU A 41 7.55 19.98 -25.11
N LEU A 42 7.19 18.77 -24.69
CA LEU A 42 8.13 17.78 -24.13
C LEU A 42 9.08 17.22 -25.19
N GLU A 43 8.57 16.91 -26.39
CA GLU A 43 9.39 16.45 -27.52
C GLU A 43 10.49 17.47 -27.88
N ARG A 44 10.15 18.77 -27.83
CA ARG A 44 11.10 19.86 -28.07
C ARG A 44 12.18 20.01 -26.98
N LEU A 45 11.91 19.52 -25.78
CA LEU A 45 12.84 19.48 -24.64
C LEU A 45 13.77 18.28 -24.74
N GLU A 46 13.26 17.13 -25.19
CA GLU A 46 14.03 15.90 -25.41
C GLU A 46 15.01 16.05 -26.59
N GLU A 47 14.62 16.74 -27.67
CA GLU A 47 15.53 17.11 -28.77
C GLU A 47 16.61 18.13 -28.37
N ALA A 48 16.40 18.90 -27.30
CA ALA A 48 17.37 19.89 -26.81
C ALA A 48 18.46 19.28 -25.91
N ASP A 49 18.27 18.03 -25.46
CA ASP A 49 19.19 17.28 -24.60
C ASP A 49 19.98 16.28 -25.47
N GLU A 50 20.87 16.79 -26.34
CA GLU A 50 21.93 15.94 -26.88
C GLU A 50 22.89 15.60 -25.72
N PRO A 51 23.03 14.33 -25.29
CA PRO A 51 23.94 13.99 -24.22
C PRO A 51 25.38 14.29 -24.65
N ASP A 52 26.04 15.24 -23.98
CA ASP A 52 27.45 15.62 -24.21
C ASP A 52 28.43 14.44 -24.04
N ASP A 53 28.03 13.39 -23.32
CA ASP A 53 28.85 12.22 -23.05
C ASP A 53 28.32 10.97 -23.77
N VAL A 54 29.11 10.49 -24.73
CA VAL A 54 28.93 9.16 -25.33
C VAL A 54 29.04 8.12 -24.21
N PRO A 55 28.02 7.27 -23.99
CA PRO A 55 28.08 6.27 -22.94
C PRO A 55 29.30 5.37 -23.14
N PRO A 56 29.96 4.94 -22.05
CA PRO A 56 31.14 4.11 -22.16
C PRO A 56 30.80 2.82 -22.93
N ALA A 57 31.66 2.45 -23.89
CA ALA A 57 31.38 1.43 -24.89
C ALA A 57 31.09 0.03 -24.29
N ASP A 58 31.42 -0.17 -23.01
CA ASP A 58 31.20 -1.40 -22.26
C ASP A 58 29.86 -1.42 -21.48
N LEU A 59 29.08 -0.34 -21.47
CA LEU A 59 27.81 -0.26 -20.72
C LEU A 59 26.82 -1.35 -21.16
N VAL A 60 26.69 -1.57 -22.47
CA VAL A 60 25.83 -2.63 -23.03
C VAL A 60 26.33 -4.00 -22.59
N SER A 61 27.63 -4.26 -22.71
CA SER A 61 28.25 -5.52 -22.31
C SER A 61 28.09 -5.79 -20.80
N ARG A 62 28.25 -4.76 -19.96
CA ARG A 62 28.08 -4.85 -18.50
C ARG A 62 26.63 -5.08 -18.10
N THR A 63 25.69 -4.47 -18.82
CA THR A 63 24.26 -4.66 -18.57
C THR A 63 23.83 -6.07 -18.96
N LEU A 64 24.27 -6.55 -20.13
CA LEU A 64 24.02 -7.93 -20.57
C LEU A 64 24.66 -8.98 -19.65
N ALA A 65 25.83 -8.70 -19.09
CA ALA A 65 26.49 -9.59 -18.13
C ALA A 65 25.77 -9.69 -16.78
N ASN A 66 24.94 -8.70 -16.42
CA ASN A 66 24.15 -8.68 -15.19
C ASN A 66 22.72 -9.21 -15.37
N LEU A 67 22.32 -9.52 -16.61
CA LEU A 67 21.05 -10.20 -16.84
C LEU A 67 21.22 -11.70 -16.55
N PRO A 68 20.30 -12.31 -15.79
CA PRO A 68 20.31 -13.77 -15.64
C PRO A 68 20.16 -14.43 -17.02
N PRO A 69 20.79 -15.59 -17.25
CA PRO A 69 20.66 -16.29 -18.51
C PRO A 69 19.18 -16.57 -18.78
N LEU A 70 18.74 -16.30 -20.01
CA LEU A 70 17.39 -16.64 -20.45
C LEU A 70 17.17 -18.13 -20.21
N PRO A 71 16.01 -18.53 -19.66
CA PRO A 71 15.70 -19.94 -19.53
C PRO A 71 15.75 -20.59 -20.93
N PRO A 72 16.34 -21.79 -21.07
CA PRO A 72 16.40 -22.46 -22.34
C PRO A 72 14.98 -22.67 -22.88
N PRO A 73 14.77 -22.60 -24.20
CA PRO A 73 13.49 -22.97 -24.79
C PRO A 73 13.19 -24.41 -24.39
N VAL A 74 12.03 -24.62 -23.76
CA VAL A 74 11.57 -25.94 -23.33
C VAL A 74 11.13 -26.71 -24.58
N ASP A 75 11.92 -27.69 -25.00
CA ASP A 75 11.49 -28.65 -26.03
C ASP A 75 10.37 -29.53 -25.43
N PRO A 76 9.23 -29.69 -26.12
CA PRO A 76 8.04 -30.33 -25.56
C PRO A 76 8.12 -31.87 -25.42
N GLU A 77 9.28 -32.49 -25.61
CA GLU A 77 9.43 -33.96 -25.59
C GLU A 77 10.26 -34.52 -24.42
N ASP A 78 10.87 -33.70 -23.55
CA ASP A 78 11.81 -34.18 -22.51
C ASP A 78 11.22 -34.28 -21.09
N THR A 79 9.89 -34.19 -20.91
CA THR A 79 9.26 -34.37 -19.57
C THR A 79 9.06 -35.85 -19.18
N ALA A 80 9.71 -36.78 -19.87
CA ALA A 80 9.57 -38.21 -19.61
C ALA A 80 10.92 -38.91 -19.67
N ASP A 81 11.78 -38.66 -18.68
CA ASP A 81 12.50 -39.70 -17.93
C ASP A 81 13.54 -39.06 -16.98
N GLU A 82 13.99 -39.87 -16.02
CA GLU A 82 15.14 -39.65 -15.14
C GLU A 82 14.88 -39.03 -13.75
N PHE A 83 14.06 -39.79 -13.03
CA PHE A 83 14.34 -40.18 -11.65
C PHE A 83 15.62 -41.04 -11.59
N SER A 84 16.79 -40.51 -11.19
CA SER A 84 17.89 -41.30 -10.57
C SER A 84 19.13 -40.46 -10.14
N GLY A 85 19.42 -40.46 -8.83
CA GLY A 85 20.76 -40.79 -8.28
C GLY A 85 21.94 -39.81 -8.34
N ASN A 86 22.29 -39.29 -7.15
CA ASN A 86 23.63 -39.23 -6.51
C ASN A 86 24.81 -38.34 -7.00
N ASP A 87 25.36 -37.66 -5.99
CA ASP A 87 26.78 -37.40 -5.62
C ASP A 87 27.54 -36.13 -6.10
N ASP A 88 28.13 -35.49 -5.07
CA ASP A 88 29.38 -34.72 -4.97
C ASP A 88 29.61 -33.47 -5.83
N PHE A 89 29.72 -32.30 -5.17
CA PHE A 89 30.97 -31.53 -5.23
C PHE A 89 31.14 -30.48 -4.12
N ALA A 90 32.39 -30.31 -3.72
CA ALA A 90 32.89 -29.57 -2.59
C ALA A 90 33.19 -28.09 -2.86
N GLY A 91 33.14 -27.31 -1.79
CA GLY A 91 33.95 -26.11 -1.57
C GLY A 91 33.45 -24.83 -2.24
N LEU A 92 33.21 -23.80 -1.43
CA LEU A 92 33.98 -22.56 -1.49
C LEU A 92 33.64 -21.71 -0.26
N ASP A 93 34.70 -21.46 0.50
CA ASP A 93 34.83 -20.55 1.62
C ASP A 93 34.84 -19.11 1.06
N ASP A 94 34.05 -18.19 1.61
CA ASP A 94 34.58 -16.83 1.84
C ASP A 94 33.76 -16.00 2.83
N THR A 95 34.43 -15.72 3.94
CA THR A 95 34.18 -14.72 4.96
C THR A 95 34.04 -13.30 4.43
N VAL A 96 33.00 -12.57 4.85
CA VAL A 96 33.07 -11.09 4.96
C VAL A 96 32.50 -10.62 6.30
N ARG A 97 33.41 -10.00 7.05
CA ARG A 97 33.26 -9.37 8.36
C ARG A 97 32.96 -7.88 8.14
N TRP A 98 31.89 -7.34 8.74
CA TRP A 98 31.69 -5.89 8.82
C TRP A 98 31.67 -5.41 10.27
N GLN A 99 32.40 -4.31 10.46
CA GLN A 99 32.74 -3.67 11.72
C GLN A 99 31.55 -2.85 12.28
N THR A 100 31.43 -2.88 13.59
CA THR A 100 30.55 -2.07 14.43
C THR A 100 30.91 -0.58 14.33
N VAL A 101 29.91 0.28 14.19
CA VAL A 101 30.07 1.73 14.36
C VAL A 101 29.34 2.17 15.62
N ASP A 102 30.04 3.02 16.37
CA ASP A 102 29.91 3.33 17.79
C ASP A 102 28.73 4.25 18.13
N GLU A 103 28.24 4.06 19.34
CA GLU A 103 27.07 4.65 19.97
C GLU A 103 27.53 5.83 20.84
N SER A 104 27.35 7.07 20.39
CA SER A 104 27.27 8.21 21.33
C SER A 104 26.73 9.47 20.67
N THR A 105 25.66 10.01 21.25
CA THR A 105 25.45 11.44 21.60
C THR A 105 23.99 11.82 21.42
N TYR A 106 23.15 11.56 22.43
CA TYR A 106 21.89 12.29 22.63
C TYR A 106 21.80 12.71 24.09
N HIS A 107 21.99 14.02 24.33
CA HIS A 107 21.60 14.66 25.59
C HIS A 107 20.47 15.67 25.35
N ALA A 108 19.42 15.44 26.13
CA ALA A 108 18.31 16.29 26.57
C ALA A 108 18.40 17.82 26.37
N ALA A 109 17.24 18.41 26.06
CA ALA A 109 16.81 19.65 26.70
C ALA A 109 15.28 19.83 26.66
N THR A 110 14.74 20.14 27.84
CA THR A 110 13.34 20.37 28.20
C THR A 110 12.89 21.83 28.06
N ASN A 111 11.64 22.03 27.66
CA ASN A 111 10.59 22.89 28.27
C ASN A 111 10.92 24.36 28.66
N ARG A 112 10.24 25.35 28.05
CA ARG A 112 9.43 26.38 28.75
C ARG A 112 8.74 27.44 27.85
N ASN A 113 7.46 27.66 28.18
CA ASN A 113 6.71 28.92 28.34
C ASN A 113 6.33 29.88 27.19
N ARG A 114 5.01 29.93 26.97
CA ARG A 114 4.10 31.07 26.68
C ARG A 114 4.35 32.32 27.56
N PRO A 115 4.02 33.55 27.11
CA PRO A 115 2.63 34.10 27.02
C PRO A 115 2.41 34.91 25.72
N GLY A 116 1.27 35.48 25.30
CA GLY A 116 -0.04 35.78 25.87
C GLY A 116 -0.55 37.10 25.24
N GLY A 117 -1.83 37.16 24.86
CA GLY A 117 -2.58 38.38 24.49
C GLY A 117 -2.73 38.63 22.97
N GLN A 118 -3.82 39.19 22.45
CA GLN A 118 -5.15 39.50 22.97
C GLN A 118 -6.01 39.88 21.73
N ALA A 119 -7.31 39.62 21.80
CA ALA A 119 -8.31 39.88 20.77
C ALA A 119 -8.82 41.33 20.76
N SER A 120 -9.32 41.83 19.62
CA SER A 120 -10.35 42.89 19.40
C SER A 120 -10.57 43.00 17.87
N SER A 121 -11.66 42.59 17.22
CA SER A 121 -13.05 43.11 17.16
C SER A 121 -13.24 44.48 16.50
N ASP A 122 -13.99 44.44 15.40
CA ASP A 122 -15.07 45.36 14.97
C ASP A 122 -14.85 46.54 14.00
N GLN A 123 -15.48 46.34 12.83
CA GLN A 123 -16.55 47.12 12.21
C GLN A 123 -16.28 48.27 11.23
N ALA A 124 -17.11 48.19 10.18
CA ALA A 124 -17.29 49.05 9.03
C ALA A 124 -18.08 50.33 9.33
N GLY A 125 -17.95 51.33 8.45
CA GLY A 125 -18.81 52.51 8.41
C GLY A 125 -18.56 53.37 7.17
N SER A 126 -19.63 53.63 6.44
CA SER A 126 -19.79 54.24 5.11
C SER A 126 -19.82 55.78 5.07
N ASP A 127 -19.59 56.31 3.86
CA ASP A 127 -20.15 57.49 3.19
C ASP A 127 -20.44 58.80 3.95
N GLN A 128 -19.91 59.92 3.44
CA GLN A 128 -20.67 60.97 2.71
C GLN A 128 -19.87 62.26 2.51
N ALA A 129 -20.30 63.01 1.50
CA ALA A 129 -19.66 64.14 0.85
C ALA A 129 -20.02 65.53 1.45
N GLU A 130 -19.32 66.53 0.90
CA GLU A 130 -19.77 67.91 0.60
C GLU A 130 -19.41 69.08 1.55
N SER A 131 -18.63 69.99 0.95
CA SER A 131 -18.64 71.47 1.02
C SER A 131 -18.71 72.19 2.39
N ASP A 132 -17.72 73.05 2.69
CA ASP A 132 -17.81 74.47 2.28
C ASP A 132 -16.57 75.30 2.69
N GLN A 133 -16.48 76.45 2.05
CA GLN A 133 -15.39 77.42 1.96
C GLN A 133 -15.09 78.20 3.25
N ALA A 134 -13.81 78.55 3.49
CA ALA A 134 -13.41 79.84 4.05
C ALA A 134 -11.90 80.11 3.88
N GLU A 135 -11.64 80.94 2.88
CA GLU A 135 -10.57 81.92 2.68
C GLU A 135 -9.78 82.37 3.94
N SER A 136 -8.44 82.28 3.88
CA SER A 136 -7.52 83.06 4.72
C SER A 136 -6.14 83.19 4.07
N ASP A 137 -5.95 84.39 3.55
CA ASP A 137 -4.75 85.04 3.02
C ASP A 137 -3.48 84.83 3.86
N TYR A 138 -2.45 84.17 3.31
CA TYR A 138 -1.06 84.28 3.79
C TYR A 138 -0.06 84.29 2.62
N ARG A 139 0.41 85.49 2.34
CA ARG A 139 1.45 85.85 1.37
C ARG A 139 2.83 85.39 1.87
N GLY A 140 3.20 84.15 1.56
CA GLY A 140 4.54 83.58 1.75
C GLY A 140 5.31 83.53 0.43
N LYS A 141 6.49 84.12 0.42
CA LYS A 141 7.38 84.31 -0.75
C LYS A 141 7.64 83.01 -1.53
N THR A 142 7.43 83.10 -2.83
CA THR A 142 7.82 82.15 -3.87
C THR A 142 9.33 81.91 -3.85
N ALA A 143 9.74 80.70 -3.47
CA ALA A 143 11.10 80.21 -3.60
C ALA A 143 11.10 78.69 -3.71
N TYR A 144 10.36 78.14 -4.67
CA TYR A 144 10.63 76.80 -5.20
C TYR A 144 10.52 76.86 -6.71
N GLY A 145 11.61 76.47 -7.35
CA GLY A 145 11.74 76.40 -8.78
C GLY A 145 10.65 75.54 -9.38
N GLU A 146 10.30 75.92 -10.59
CA GLU A 146 9.68 75.13 -11.64
C GLU A 146 10.15 73.66 -11.57
N LEU A 147 9.45 72.84 -10.79
CA LEU A 147 9.51 71.39 -10.90
C LEU A 147 8.62 71.05 -12.08
N THR A 148 9.21 71.18 -13.27
CA THR A 148 8.80 70.38 -14.42
C THR A 148 8.78 68.94 -13.93
N LEU A 149 7.58 68.36 -13.86
CA LEU A 149 7.45 66.90 -13.87
C LEU A 149 8.18 66.46 -15.14
N SER A 150 9.42 65.99 -14.99
CA SER A 150 10.01 65.16 -16.01
C SER A 150 9.04 64.01 -16.19
N GLU A 151 8.35 63.96 -17.32
CA GLU A 151 7.94 62.68 -17.87
C GLU A 151 9.19 61.81 -17.81
N SER A 152 9.26 60.95 -16.80
CA SER A 152 10.11 59.79 -16.86
C SER A 152 9.56 59.05 -18.06
N ASN A 153 10.21 59.29 -19.19
CA ASN A 153 10.13 58.48 -20.38
C ASN A 153 10.61 57.10 -19.94
N GLU A 154 9.72 56.35 -19.28
CA GLU A 154 9.70 54.90 -19.29
C GLU A 154 9.41 54.54 -20.74
N LYS A 155 10.41 54.77 -21.59
CA LYS A 155 10.75 53.82 -22.63
C LYS A 155 10.69 52.49 -21.91
N GLY A 156 9.64 51.73 -22.20
CA GLY A 156 9.66 50.29 -22.07
C GLY A 156 10.96 49.85 -22.74
N ARG A 157 12.01 49.73 -21.93
CA ARG A 157 13.07 48.81 -22.22
C ARG A 157 12.30 47.51 -22.18
N ASP A 158 12.05 46.95 -23.36
CA ASP A 158 11.94 45.52 -23.51
C ASP A 158 13.19 44.97 -22.81
N SER A 159 13.07 44.72 -21.50
CA SER A 159 14.14 44.17 -20.70
C SER A 159 14.19 42.74 -21.15
N SER A 160 14.92 42.50 -22.25
CA SER A 160 15.33 41.18 -22.65
C SER A 160 15.97 40.57 -21.42
N TRP A 161 15.27 39.63 -20.79
CA TRP A 161 15.77 38.92 -19.62
C TRP A 161 17.17 38.42 -19.98
N THR A 162 18.15 38.73 -19.14
CA THR A 162 19.48 38.22 -19.41
C THR A 162 19.44 36.70 -19.21
N LEU A 163 20.20 35.93 -19.99
CA LEU A 163 20.32 34.47 -19.82
C LEU A 163 20.65 34.09 -18.37
N ARG A 164 21.28 35.00 -17.62
CA ARG A 164 21.59 34.86 -16.20
C ARG A 164 20.35 34.92 -15.30
N ASP A 165 19.38 35.77 -15.62
CA ASP A 165 18.13 35.90 -14.85
C ASP A 165 17.24 34.66 -15.03
N TRP A 166 17.24 34.08 -16.23
CA TRP A 166 16.64 32.79 -16.51
C TRP A 166 17.32 31.66 -15.72
N GLY A 167 18.65 31.59 -15.76
CA GLY A 167 19.41 30.60 -14.99
C GLY A 167 19.17 30.70 -13.48
N ALA A 168 19.12 31.92 -12.94
CA ALA A 168 18.84 32.15 -11.53
C ALA A 168 17.42 31.71 -11.14
N SER A 169 16.43 31.97 -12.00
CA SER A 169 15.03 31.59 -11.77
C SER A 169 14.84 30.07 -11.82
N ILE A 170 15.45 29.38 -12.79
CA ILE A 170 15.43 27.91 -12.88
C ILE A 170 16.12 27.30 -11.66
N THR A 171 17.27 27.84 -11.25
CA THR A 171 17.99 27.36 -10.06
C THR A 171 17.14 27.53 -8.80
N ALA A 172 16.50 28.69 -8.62
CA ALA A 172 15.61 28.93 -7.49
C ALA A 172 14.39 27.98 -7.50
N ALA A 173 13.79 27.75 -8.67
CA ALA A 173 12.68 26.80 -8.82
C ALA A 173 13.12 25.36 -8.50
N ALA A 174 14.27 24.92 -9.00
CA ALA A 174 14.82 23.59 -8.71
C ALA A 174 15.08 23.40 -7.20
N ILE A 175 15.62 24.42 -6.53
CA ILE A 175 15.82 24.39 -5.07
C ILE A 175 14.47 24.30 -4.34
N LEU A 176 13.46 25.08 -4.75
CA LEU A 176 12.12 25.03 -4.14
C LEU A 176 11.47 23.65 -4.31
N VAL A 177 11.58 23.05 -5.51
CA VAL A 177 11.08 21.70 -5.78
C VAL A 177 11.83 20.67 -4.94
N ALA A 178 13.16 20.73 -4.89
CA ALA A 178 13.99 19.81 -4.09
C ALA A 178 13.66 19.90 -2.59
N ILE A 179 13.32 21.08 -2.08
CA ILE A 179 12.86 21.27 -0.70
C ILE A 179 11.44 20.74 -0.49
N SER A 180 10.56 20.85 -1.50
CA SER A 180 9.14 20.50 -1.38
C SER A 180 8.85 19.00 -1.55
N ILE A 181 9.64 18.28 -2.36
CA ILE A 181 9.42 16.86 -2.63
C ILE A 181 9.50 15.96 -1.37
N PRO A 182 10.53 16.04 -0.51
CA PRO A 182 10.64 15.13 0.64
C PRO A 182 9.48 15.26 1.64
N PRO A 183 9.04 16.47 2.04
CA PRO A 183 7.86 16.65 2.88
C PRO A 183 6.57 16.11 2.24
N LEU A 184 6.42 16.23 0.91
CA LEU A 184 5.25 15.72 0.21
C LEU A 184 5.21 14.19 0.19
N ILE A 185 6.36 13.52 -0.01
CA ILE A 185 6.45 12.05 0.02
C ILE A 185 6.15 11.52 1.43
N GLU A 186 6.77 12.10 2.46
CA GLU A 186 6.52 11.65 3.84
C GLU A 186 5.09 11.99 4.30
N GLY A 187 4.55 13.12 3.84
CA GLY A 187 3.15 13.51 4.07
C GLY A 187 2.16 12.50 3.47
N ARG A 188 2.41 12.04 2.24
CA ARG A 188 1.60 10.98 1.60
C ARG A 188 1.68 9.66 2.36
N PHE A 189 2.87 9.24 2.76
CA PHE A 189 3.05 8.05 3.58
C PHE A 189 2.28 8.14 4.90
N ALA A 190 2.42 9.26 5.62
CA ALA A 190 1.73 9.50 6.87
C ALA A 190 0.20 9.47 6.69
N ALA A 191 -0.31 10.04 5.60
CA ALA A 191 -1.74 10.01 5.27
C ALA A 191 -2.25 8.59 4.99
N ARG A 192 -1.57 7.81 4.13
CA ARG A 192 -1.95 6.42 3.82
C ARG A 192 -1.89 5.53 5.08
N LYS A 193 -0.85 5.70 5.89
CA LYS A 193 -0.72 5.04 7.19
C LYS A 193 -1.88 5.38 8.11
N ALA A 194 -2.22 6.67 8.26
CA ALA A 194 -3.32 7.09 9.12
C ALA A 194 -4.69 6.56 8.66
N ALA A 195 -4.97 6.58 7.35
CA ALA A 195 -6.19 6.02 6.77
C ALA A 195 -6.30 4.51 7.02
N CYS A 196 -5.18 3.79 6.88
CA CYS A 196 -5.13 2.36 7.14
C CYS A 196 -5.38 2.03 8.62
N GLN A 197 -4.81 2.82 9.54
CA GLN A 197 -5.08 2.69 10.97
C GLN A 197 -6.55 2.95 11.30
N ASP A 198 -7.20 3.89 10.62
CA ASP A 198 -8.62 4.15 10.81
C ASP A 198 -9.48 2.96 10.38
N HIS A 199 -9.19 2.35 9.21
CA HIS A 199 -9.86 1.12 8.77
C HIS A 199 -9.67 -0.03 9.78
N LEU A 200 -8.46 -0.23 10.31
CA LEU A 200 -8.20 -1.22 11.36
C LEU A 200 -9.01 -0.94 12.63
N ARG A 201 -9.13 0.33 13.06
CA ARG A 201 -9.97 0.69 14.21
C ARG A 201 -11.45 0.38 13.94
N GLN A 202 -11.96 0.68 12.75
CA GLN A 202 -13.33 0.35 12.36
C GLN A 202 -13.58 -1.17 12.39
N LEU A 203 -12.65 -1.96 11.85
CA LEU A 203 -12.70 -3.43 11.91
C LEU A 203 -12.59 -3.94 13.35
N GLY A 204 -11.77 -3.31 14.19
CA GLY A 204 -11.66 -3.62 15.62
C GLY A 204 -12.97 -3.40 16.38
N VAL A 205 -13.69 -2.31 16.08
CA VAL A 205 -15.04 -2.06 16.62
C VAL A 205 -16.01 -3.16 16.18
N ALA A 206 -15.96 -3.57 14.91
CA ALA A 206 -16.79 -4.66 14.40
C ALA A 206 -16.50 -5.98 15.12
N MET A 207 -15.23 -6.37 15.29
CA MET A 207 -14.83 -7.59 15.98
C MET A 207 -15.19 -7.58 17.48
N THR A 208 -15.01 -6.44 18.14
CA THR A 208 -15.42 -6.25 19.55
C THR A 208 -16.93 -6.40 19.70
N SER A 209 -17.70 -5.79 18.78
CA SER A 209 -19.16 -5.93 18.74
C SER A 209 -19.58 -7.38 18.50
N PHE A 210 -18.89 -8.11 17.62
CA PHE A 210 -19.10 -9.54 17.38
C PHE A 210 -18.86 -10.36 18.66
N ALA A 211 -17.70 -10.17 19.31
CA ALA A 211 -17.34 -10.88 20.52
C ALA A 211 -18.34 -10.59 21.66
N ASN A 212 -18.78 -9.34 21.83
CA ASN A 212 -19.75 -8.97 22.85
C ASN A 212 -21.16 -9.56 22.62
N ARG A 213 -21.52 -9.86 21.37
CA ARG A 213 -22.79 -10.55 21.04
C ARG A 213 -22.74 -12.05 21.30
N ASN A 214 -21.54 -12.63 21.36
CA ASN A 214 -21.34 -14.05 21.58
C ASN A 214 -21.27 -14.38 23.08
N ALA A 215 -22.03 -15.38 23.53
CA ALA A 215 -22.03 -15.84 24.92
C ALA A 215 -20.64 -16.25 25.44
N GLN A 216 -19.74 -16.68 24.55
CA GLN A 216 -18.38 -17.10 24.92
C GLN A 216 -17.35 -15.96 24.87
N SER A 217 -17.74 -14.76 24.44
CA SER A 217 -16.85 -13.61 24.22
C SER A 217 -15.65 -13.98 23.35
N ARG A 218 -15.90 -14.63 22.21
CA ARG A 218 -14.86 -15.08 21.29
C ARG A 218 -14.92 -14.31 19.98
N LEU A 219 -13.74 -14.12 19.40
CA LEU A 219 -13.59 -13.62 18.03
C LEU A 219 -14.18 -14.63 17.02
N PRO A 220 -14.47 -14.19 15.78
CA PRO A 220 -14.84 -15.09 14.68
C PRO A 220 -13.88 -16.29 14.60
N SER A 221 -14.41 -17.49 14.40
CA SER A 221 -13.60 -18.70 14.36
C SER A 221 -13.15 -19.05 12.95
N VAL A 222 -11.90 -19.43 12.79
CA VAL A 222 -11.39 -20.15 11.63
C VAL A 222 -11.65 -21.64 11.85
N ALA A 223 -12.02 -22.39 10.81
CA ALA A 223 -12.14 -23.85 10.92
C ALA A 223 -10.74 -24.50 10.89
N PRO A 224 -10.49 -25.60 11.63
CA PRO A 224 -9.21 -26.29 11.56
C PRO A 224 -8.94 -26.91 10.18
N ASP A 225 -10.01 -27.34 9.50
CA ASP A 225 -10.04 -27.99 8.20
C ASP A 225 -11.31 -27.59 7.42
N GLY A 226 -11.33 -27.91 6.13
CA GLY A 226 -12.42 -27.65 5.19
C GLY A 226 -12.31 -26.30 4.47
N TYR A 227 -13.31 -26.02 3.63
CA TYR A 227 -13.40 -24.80 2.82
C TYR A 227 -13.40 -23.48 3.62
N GLN A 228 -13.73 -23.51 4.93
CA GLN A 228 -13.66 -22.37 5.86
C GLN A 228 -12.34 -22.27 6.65
N ALA A 229 -11.35 -23.13 6.38
CA ALA A 229 -10.05 -23.12 7.04
C ALA A 229 -9.11 -22.08 6.42
N PHE A 230 -9.47 -20.80 6.50
CA PHE A 230 -8.65 -19.69 6.01
C PHE A 230 -8.85 -18.44 6.89
N ALA A 231 -7.78 -17.66 7.08
CA ALA A 231 -7.77 -16.51 7.99
C ALA A 231 -8.83 -15.45 7.62
N GLY A 232 -9.04 -15.20 6.33
CA GLY A 232 -9.97 -14.20 5.81
C GLY A 232 -11.45 -14.48 6.06
N VAL A 233 -11.82 -15.65 6.61
CA VAL A 233 -13.22 -16.03 6.90
C VAL A 233 -13.89 -15.09 7.91
N TYR A 234 -13.10 -14.28 8.61
CA TYR A 234 -13.56 -13.19 9.47
C TYR A 234 -14.50 -12.23 8.73
N ALA A 235 -14.17 -11.82 7.51
CA ALA A 235 -14.97 -10.83 6.79
C ALA A 235 -16.37 -11.36 6.42
N PRO A 236 -16.53 -12.56 5.83
CA PRO A 236 -17.85 -13.17 5.64
C PRO A 236 -18.65 -13.34 6.94
N ARG A 237 -18.00 -13.72 8.06
CA ARG A 237 -18.66 -13.86 9.38
C ARG A 237 -19.12 -12.53 9.97
N LEU A 238 -18.31 -11.48 9.83
CA LEU A 238 -18.68 -10.13 10.26
C LEU A 238 -19.81 -9.57 9.38
N HIS A 239 -19.81 -9.88 8.09
CA HIS A 239 -20.89 -9.50 7.18
C HIS A 239 -22.20 -10.18 7.56
N GLU A 240 -22.20 -11.50 7.80
CA GLU A 240 -23.39 -12.22 8.24
C GLU A 240 -23.96 -11.68 9.56
N ALA A 241 -23.09 -11.26 10.48
CA ALA A 241 -23.48 -10.60 11.73
C ALA A 241 -24.02 -9.16 11.56
N GLY A 242 -24.03 -8.62 10.34
CA GLY A 242 -24.43 -7.25 10.01
C GLY A 242 -23.45 -6.19 10.53
N LEU A 243 -22.17 -6.56 10.71
CA LEU A 243 -21.10 -5.71 11.24
C LEU A 243 -20.13 -5.21 10.17
N LEU A 244 -20.13 -5.82 8.99
CA LEU A 244 -19.36 -5.39 7.82
C LEU A 244 -20.29 -5.20 6.63
N SER A 245 -20.42 -3.95 6.16
CA SER A 245 -21.36 -3.62 5.07
C SER A 245 -20.69 -3.43 3.71
N SER A 246 -19.40 -3.06 3.68
CA SER A 246 -18.69 -2.75 2.44
C SER A 246 -17.39 -3.55 2.33
N PRO A 247 -17.09 -4.13 1.15
CA PRO A 247 -15.84 -4.83 0.90
C PRO A 247 -14.65 -3.87 0.80
N LEU A 248 -14.90 -2.56 0.67
CA LEU A 248 -13.83 -1.55 0.64
C LEU A 248 -13.15 -1.39 2.01
N THR A 249 -13.84 -1.68 3.11
CA THR A 249 -13.26 -1.61 4.46
C THR A 249 -12.18 -2.67 4.68
N THR A 250 -12.22 -3.79 3.94
CA THR A 250 -11.17 -4.82 3.95
C THR A 250 -10.03 -4.52 2.98
N LEU A 251 -10.04 -3.38 2.28
CA LEU A 251 -8.95 -2.97 1.40
C LEU A 251 -8.06 -1.96 2.11
N CYS A 252 -6.76 -2.25 2.10
CA CYS A 252 -5.72 -1.38 2.65
C CYS A 252 -5.44 -0.25 1.64
N PRO A 253 -5.57 1.04 2.03
CA PRO A 253 -5.28 2.18 1.15
C PRO A 253 -3.80 2.31 0.76
N SER A 254 -2.91 1.61 1.47
CA SER A 254 -1.46 1.65 1.20
C SER A 254 -1.02 0.65 0.13
N ILE A 255 -1.91 -0.24 -0.28
CA ILE A 255 -1.62 -1.32 -1.24
C ILE A 255 -2.39 -1.06 -2.53
N ASP A 256 -1.65 -1.09 -3.63
CA ASP A 256 -2.24 -1.10 -4.96
C ASP A 256 -2.94 -2.45 -5.21
N ARG A 257 -4.20 -2.42 -5.65
CA ARG A 257 -5.01 -3.62 -5.90
C ARG A 257 -4.34 -4.54 -6.93
N ASP A 258 -3.70 -3.97 -7.95
CA ASP A 258 -3.10 -4.75 -9.03
C ASP A 258 -1.83 -5.48 -8.57
N GLN A 259 -1.08 -4.89 -7.61
CA GLN A 259 0.10 -5.52 -7.02
C GLN A 259 -0.23 -6.75 -6.17
N LEU A 260 -1.37 -6.78 -5.48
CA LEU A 260 -1.72 -7.86 -4.53
C LEU A 260 -2.16 -9.15 -5.24
N LEU A 261 -2.88 -9.03 -6.37
CA LEU A 261 -3.23 -10.17 -7.23
C LEU A 261 -2.00 -10.71 -7.99
N ALA A 262 -1.14 -9.81 -8.49
CA ALA A 262 0.07 -10.19 -9.23
C ALA A 262 1.09 -10.96 -8.38
N THR A 263 1.07 -10.80 -7.05
CA THR A 263 2.06 -11.40 -6.16
C THR A 263 1.57 -12.62 -5.38
N SER A 264 0.26 -12.84 -5.26
CA SER A 264 -0.32 -13.98 -4.55
C SER A 264 -0.60 -15.16 -5.49
N TRP A 265 -1.38 -14.97 -6.56
CA TRP A 265 -1.73 -16.00 -7.54
C TRP A 265 -2.54 -15.42 -8.71
N THR A 266 -2.23 -15.84 -9.95
CA THR A 266 -3.06 -15.54 -11.13
C THR A 266 -4.03 -16.70 -11.39
N PRO A 267 -5.36 -16.50 -11.32
CA PRO A 267 -6.32 -17.54 -11.67
C PRO A 267 -6.20 -17.97 -13.13
N ALA A 268 -6.44 -19.26 -13.40
CA ALA A 268 -6.58 -19.73 -14.79
C ALA A 268 -7.89 -19.24 -15.42
N PHE A 269 -8.88 -18.92 -14.58
CA PHE A 269 -10.18 -18.36 -14.97
C PHE A 269 -10.56 -17.28 -13.97
N SER A 270 -10.81 -16.06 -14.42
CA SER A 270 -11.52 -15.08 -13.59
C SER A 270 -12.92 -15.65 -13.33
N PRO A 271 -13.29 -16.02 -12.09
CA PRO A 271 -14.67 -16.41 -11.83
C PRO A 271 -15.56 -15.23 -12.25
N GLU A 272 -16.70 -15.51 -12.88
CA GLU A 272 -17.75 -14.52 -13.18
C GLU A 272 -18.34 -13.99 -11.86
N LEU A 273 -17.55 -13.22 -11.13
CA LEU A 273 -17.96 -12.41 -10.01
C LEU A 273 -17.72 -11.00 -10.49
N SER A 274 -18.77 -10.44 -11.08
CA SER A 274 -18.86 -9.06 -11.52
C SER A 274 -18.23 -8.16 -10.45
N GLU A 275 -17.19 -7.43 -10.81
CA GLU A 275 -17.07 -6.11 -10.22
C GLU A 275 -18.40 -5.41 -10.53
N ASP A 276 -19.04 -4.79 -9.54
CA ASP A 276 -20.20 -3.94 -9.84
C ASP A 276 -19.78 -2.91 -10.90
N ASP A 277 -20.72 -2.29 -11.63
CA ASP A 277 -20.46 -1.27 -12.67
C ASP A 277 -19.49 -0.14 -12.23
N ALA A 278 -19.22 -0.01 -10.92
CA ALA A 278 -18.28 0.92 -10.28
C ALA A 278 -16.87 0.33 -9.96
N GLY A 279 -16.53 -0.89 -10.37
CA GLY A 279 -15.20 -1.51 -10.11
C GLY A 279 -14.98 -1.99 -8.66
N VAL A 280 -16.05 -2.13 -7.86
CA VAL A 280 -15.99 -2.58 -6.46
C VAL A 280 -16.02 -4.11 -6.42
N PRO A 281 -15.12 -4.77 -5.66
CA PRO A 281 -15.10 -6.22 -5.62
C PRO A 281 -16.31 -6.74 -4.87
N THR A 282 -16.96 -7.77 -5.41
CA THR A 282 -18.11 -8.43 -4.75
C THR A 282 -17.68 -9.00 -3.39
N MET A 283 -18.44 -8.69 -2.33
CA MET A 283 -18.18 -9.23 -1.01
C MET A 283 -18.46 -10.74 -0.97
N VAL A 284 -17.46 -11.52 -0.55
CA VAL A 284 -17.62 -12.96 -0.33
C VAL A 284 -18.51 -13.20 0.89
N THR A 285 -19.50 -14.08 0.75
CA THR A 285 -20.45 -14.43 1.82
C THR A 285 -20.29 -15.88 2.24
N LEU A 286 -20.74 -16.24 3.45
CA LEU A 286 -20.75 -17.64 3.89
C LEU A 286 -21.61 -18.53 2.98
N ARG A 287 -22.74 -18.00 2.48
CA ARG A 287 -23.59 -18.70 1.51
C ARG A 287 -22.83 -19.09 0.23
N MET A 288 -21.99 -18.18 -0.29
CA MET A 288 -21.17 -18.46 -1.48
C MET A 288 -20.14 -19.57 -1.22
N LEU A 289 -19.57 -19.62 0.00
CA LEU A 289 -18.65 -20.69 0.41
C LEU A 289 -19.39 -22.03 0.54
N ASP A 290 -20.56 -22.05 1.17
CA ASP A 290 -21.39 -23.26 1.32
C ASP A 290 -21.86 -23.80 -0.04
N ASP A 291 -22.21 -22.92 -0.98
CA ASP A 291 -22.59 -23.32 -2.33
C ASP A 291 -21.41 -23.95 -3.10
N VAL A 292 -20.19 -23.43 -2.91
CA VAL A 292 -18.99 -24.03 -3.53
C VAL A 292 -18.61 -25.37 -2.88
N GLU A 293 -18.75 -25.52 -1.56
CA GLU A 293 -18.58 -26.83 -0.89
C GLU A 293 -19.56 -27.86 -1.47
N ARG A 294 -20.82 -27.47 -1.67
CA ARG A 294 -21.83 -28.34 -2.27
C ARG A 294 -21.44 -28.74 -3.70
N ASP A 295 -21.01 -27.78 -4.51
CA ASP A 295 -20.55 -28.01 -5.89
C ASP A 295 -19.34 -28.96 -5.91
N LEU A 296 -18.37 -28.77 -5.01
CA LEU A 296 -17.18 -29.63 -4.86
C LEU A 296 -17.55 -31.05 -4.46
N THR A 297 -18.46 -31.21 -3.50
CA THR A 297 -18.89 -32.53 -3.02
C THR A 297 -19.56 -33.31 -4.15
N LEU A 298 -20.53 -32.70 -4.85
CA LEU A 298 -21.22 -33.31 -5.98
C LEU A 298 -20.25 -33.66 -7.12
N ALA A 299 -19.38 -32.72 -7.49
CA ALA A 299 -18.41 -32.94 -8.54
C ALA A 299 -17.39 -34.04 -8.17
N SER A 300 -16.99 -34.16 -6.90
CA SER A 300 -16.05 -35.21 -6.47
C SER A 300 -16.64 -36.62 -6.56
N GLU A 301 -17.93 -36.77 -6.25
CA GLU A 301 -18.65 -38.05 -6.36
C GLU A 301 -18.83 -38.47 -7.84
N GLU A 302 -19.06 -37.50 -8.72
CA GLU A 302 -19.25 -37.71 -10.16
C GLU A 302 -17.94 -37.79 -10.96
N ALA A 303 -16.87 -37.10 -10.55
CA ALA A 303 -15.58 -37.06 -11.24
C ALA A 303 -14.88 -38.42 -11.28
N LEU A 304 -15.23 -39.33 -10.37
CA LEU A 304 -14.82 -40.74 -10.43
C LEU A 304 -15.38 -41.48 -11.66
N ARG A 305 -16.29 -40.87 -12.43
CA ARG A 305 -17.06 -41.51 -13.50
C ARG A 305 -16.93 -40.81 -14.87
N ASP A 306 -16.59 -39.52 -14.93
CA ASP A 306 -16.65 -38.71 -16.16
C ASP A 306 -15.60 -37.56 -16.20
N GLU A 307 -15.07 -37.28 -17.40
CA GLU A 307 -14.14 -36.18 -17.68
C GLU A 307 -14.82 -34.81 -17.58
N ALA A 308 -16.12 -34.72 -17.91
CA ALA A 308 -16.89 -33.48 -17.73
C ALA A 308 -17.04 -33.10 -16.24
N ALA A 309 -17.22 -34.09 -15.36
CA ALA A 309 -17.28 -33.88 -13.92
C ALA A 309 -15.93 -33.46 -13.32
N THR A 310 -14.81 -33.92 -13.90
CA THR A 310 -13.47 -33.44 -13.53
C THR A 310 -13.33 -31.94 -13.80
N ASN A 311 -13.82 -31.45 -14.95
CA ASN A 311 -13.80 -30.02 -15.27
C ASN A 311 -14.67 -29.18 -14.32
N LEU A 312 -15.82 -29.70 -13.89
CA LEU A 312 -16.67 -29.03 -12.89
C LEU A 312 -15.95 -28.93 -11.53
N MET A 313 -15.29 -30.00 -11.10
CA MET A 313 -14.51 -30.03 -9.87
C MET A 313 -13.38 -29.00 -9.91
N VAL A 314 -12.62 -28.92 -11.01
CA VAL A 314 -11.54 -27.93 -11.18
C VAL A 314 -12.09 -26.51 -11.09
N ARG A 315 -13.23 -26.21 -11.74
CA ARG A 315 -13.87 -24.88 -11.65
C ARG A 315 -14.33 -24.54 -10.24
N ALA A 316 -14.89 -25.50 -9.51
CA ALA A 316 -15.32 -25.29 -8.13
C ALA A 316 -14.11 -25.05 -7.20
N LEU A 317 -12.99 -25.75 -7.42
CA LEU A 317 -11.74 -25.52 -6.68
C LEU A 317 -11.16 -24.12 -6.95
N GLU A 318 -11.13 -23.68 -8.21
CA GLU A 318 -10.69 -22.34 -8.59
C GLU A 318 -11.56 -21.26 -7.95
N ARG A 319 -12.89 -21.45 -7.92
CA ARG A 319 -13.83 -20.55 -7.22
C ARG A 319 -13.58 -20.51 -5.72
N LEU A 320 -13.36 -21.66 -5.07
CA LEU A 320 -13.05 -21.72 -3.65
C LEU A 320 -11.77 -20.95 -3.35
N ARG A 321 -10.71 -21.19 -4.14
CA ARG A 321 -9.42 -20.54 -3.99
C ARG A 321 -9.56 -19.02 -4.12
N TRP A 322 -10.31 -18.55 -5.13
CA TRP A 322 -10.62 -17.14 -5.31
C TRP A 322 -11.31 -16.53 -4.08
N PHE A 323 -12.33 -17.21 -3.54
CA PHE A 323 -13.02 -16.75 -2.33
C PHE A 323 -12.09 -16.68 -1.12
N GLN A 324 -11.23 -17.69 -0.91
CA GLN A 324 -10.27 -17.72 0.18
C GLN A 324 -9.23 -16.58 0.06
N MET A 325 -8.83 -16.22 -1.16
CA MET A 325 -7.90 -15.11 -1.40
C MET A 325 -8.53 -13.73 -1.22
N THR A 326 -9.78 -13.55 -1.64
CA THR A 326 -10.41 -12.21 -1.72
C THR A 326 -11.30 -11.86 -0.54
N ALA A 327 -11.83 -12.85 0.19
CA ALA A 327 -12.78 -12.62 1.28
C ALA A 327 -12.27 -11.65 2.37
N GLY A 328 -11.04 -11.83 2.83
CA GLY A 328 -10.40 -10.97 3.84
C GLY A 328 -9.72 -9.73 3.27
N GLY A 329 -9.77 -9.51 1.95
CA GLY A 329 -9.11 -8.37 1.30
C GLY A 329 -7.60 -8.30 1.59
N HIS A 330 -7.12 -7.11 1.93
CA HIS A 330 -5.69 -6.78 2.10
C HIS A 330 -5.23 -6.79 3.57
N TYR A 331 -5.97 -7.44 4.47
CA TYR A 331 -5.59 -7.53 5.87
C TYR A 331 -5.19 -8.95 6.24
N ALA A 332 -4.36 -9.07 7.27
CA ALA A 332 -4.02 -10.33 7.92
C ALA A 332 -4.84 -10.50 9.20
N TYR A 333 -5.26 -11.73 9.48
CA TYR A 333 -6.19 -12.08 10.55
C TYR A 333 -5.56 -13.12 11.46
N THR A 334 -5.94 -13.13 12.74
CA THR A 334 -5.50 -14.19 13.67
C THR A 334 -5.99 -15.56 13.22
N LEU A 335 -5.04 -16.51 13.15
CA LEU A 335 -5.29 -17.91 12.80
C LEU A 335 -5.98 -18.70 13.92
N GLY A 336 -6.19 -18.09 15.09
CA GLY A 336 -6.67 -18.76 16.28
C GLY A 336 -5.53 -19.29 17.17
N VAL A 337 -5.92 -19.97 18.24
CA VAL A 337 -4.99 -20.40 19.30
C VAL A 337 -5.27 -21.82 19.73
N ARG A 338 -4.26 -22.45 20.33
CA ARG A 338 -4.38 -23.77 20.94
C ARG A 338 -4.52 -23.66 22.45
N ASP A 339 -5.52 -24.34 22.98
CA ASP A 339 -5.72 -24.60 24.41
C ASP A 339 -5.46 -26.10 24.66
N GLY A 340 -4.20 -26.42 24.90
CA GLY A 340 -3.70 -27.79 24.90
C GLY A 340 -3.84 -28.44 23.51
N GLU A 341 -4.61 -29.52 23.42
CA GLU A 341 -4.87 -30.23 22.16
C GLU A 341 -6.01 -29.61 21.34
N HIS A 342 -6.72 -28.61 21.87
CA HIS A 342 -7.91 -28.05 21.22
C HIS A 342 -7.57 -26.74 20.50
N PHE A 343 -7.83 -26.72 19.20
CA PHE A 343 -7.84 -25.49 18.42
C PHE A 343 -9.14 -24.71 18.69
N THR A 344 -9.01 -23.41 18.96
CA THR A 344 -10.16 -22.55 19.26
C THR A 344 -9.93 -21.12 18.80
N SER A 345 -11.02 -20.36 18.64
CA SER A 345 -10.91 -18.93 18.39
C SER A 345 -10.51 -18.18 19.67
N PRO A 346 -9.70 -17.12 19.59
CA PRO A 346 -9.25 -16.41 20.77
C PRO A 346 -10.43 -15.81 21.54
N ARG A 347 -10.36 -15.87 22.87
CA ARG A 347 -11.34 -15.17 23.72
C ARG A 347 -10.95 -13.72 23.78
N PHE A 348 -11.92 -12.83 23.57
CA PHE A 348 -11.78 -11.40 23.71
C PHE A 348 -11.62 -11.04 25.19
N GLN A 349 -10.37 -10.79 25.60
CA GLN A 349 -10.00 -10.48 26.99
C GLN A 349 -9.45 -9.06 27.18
N GLY A 350 -9.30 -8.29 26.11
CA GLY A 350 -8.75 -6.93 26.15
C GLY A 350 -7.27 -6.88 26.48
N ARG A 351 -6.48 -7.88 26.04
CA ARG A 351 -5.02 -7.92 26.22
C ARG A 351 -4.36 -6.88 25.31
N SER A 352 -3.44 -6.10 25.85
CA SER A 352 -2.75 -5.05 25.10
C SER A 352 -1.64 -5.57 24.19
N GLN A 353 -1.27 -6.86 24.25
CA GLN A 353 -0.21 -7.44 23.43
C GLN A 353 -0.72 -8.47 22.43
N PHE A 354 -1.96 -8.93 22.58
CA PHE A 354 -2.51 -9.94 21.69
C PHE A 354 -2.94 -9.29 20.36
N ALA A 355 -2.21 -9.59 19.29
CA ALA A 355 -2.50 -9.09 17.96
C ALA A 355 -3.73 -9.79 17.36
N VAL A 356 -4.65 -9.01 16.79
CA VAL A 356 -5.91 -9.54 16.22
C VAL A 356 -5.94 -9.41 14.70
N MET A 357 -5.40 -8.32 14.18
CA MET A 357 -5.39 -8.01 12.74
C MET A 357 -4.19 -7.12 12.40
N SER A 358 -3.69 -7.20 11.17
CA SER A 358 -2.70 -6.26 10.67
C SER A 358 -2.90 -5.96 9.20
N ASP A 359 -2.23 -4.94 8.70
CA ASP A 359 -2.13 -4.69 7.26
C ASP A 359 -1.45 -5.89 6.56
N ALA A 360 -1.72 -6.12 5.27
CA ALA A 360 -1.17 -7.26 4.56
C ALA A 360 0.36 -7.28 4.58
N ALA A 361 0.86 -8.37 5.16
CA ALA A 361 2.17 -8.92 4.92
C ALA A 361 1.97 -10.19 4.10
N ILE A 362 2.44 -10.23 2.85
CA ILE A 362 2.38 -11.47 2.06
C ILE A 362 3.63 -12.26 2.39
N THR A 363 3.46 -13.33 3.16
CA THR A 363 4.58 -14.23 3.42
C THR A 363 4.71 -15.24 2.29
N ARG A 364 5.83 -15.20 1.55
CA ARG A 364 6.20 -16.28 0.63
C ARG A 364 7.13 -17.23 1.37
N ALA A 365 6.68 -18.47 1.54
CA ALA A 365 7.60 -19.54 1.93
C ALA A 365 8.51 -19.85 0.74
N ASN A 366 9.75 -19.34 0.74
CA ASN A 366 10.80 -19.88 -0.11
C ASN A 366 11.44 -21.05 0.64
N VAL A 367 11.07 -22.28 0.28
CA VAL A 367 11.79 -23.47 0.77
C VAL A 367 13.12 -23.58 0.00
N ALA A 368 14.13 -22.86 0.45
CA ALA A 368 15.50 -23.33 0.31
C ALA A 368 15.82 -24.12 1.58
N ARG A 369 15.93 -25.44 1.45
CA ARG A 369 16.53 -26.29 2.49
C ARG A 369 18.01 -25.93 2.55
N ASP A 370 18.38 -24.99 3.43
CA ASP A 370 19.74 -24.98 3.92
C ASP A 370 19.89 -26.22 4.82
N ASN A 371 20.81 -27.11 4.45
CA ASN A 371 21.04 -28.40 5.12
C ASN A 371 21.49 -28.29 6.60
N HIS A 372 21.48 -27.09 7.20
CA HIS A 372 21.97 -26.80 8.54
C HIS A 372 20.97 -26.10 9.47
N SER A 373 19.77 -25.73 9.01
CA SER A 373 18.69 -25.25 9.87
C SER A 373 17.47 -26.19 9.76
N SER A 374 17.04 -26.73 10.89
CA SER A 374 15.85 -27.58 11.01
C SER A 374 14.54 -26.76 11.05
N GLN A 375 14.59 -25.45 10.77
CA GLN A 375 13.42 -24.57 10.76
C GLN A 375 13.12 -24.10 9.33
N PRO A 376 11.86 -24.15 8.87
CA PRO A 376 11.48 -23.58 7.59
C PRO A 376 11.79 -22.08 7.56
N ALA A 377 12.59 -21.64 6.59
CA ALA A 377 12.86 -20.22 6.38
C ALA A 377 11.68 -19.59 5.63
N TYR A 378 10.81 -18.87 6.33
CA TYR A 378 9.77 -18.06 5.71
C TYR A 378 10.34 -16.70 5.29
N ARG A 379 10.14 -16.29 4.03
CA ARG A 379 10.49 -14.93 3.59
C ARG A 379 9.22 -14.07 3.57
N MET A 380 9.08 -13.23 4.59
CA MET A 380 7.98 -12.28 4.66
C MET A 380 8.21 -11.13 3.68
N THR A 381 7.29 -10.93 2.74
CA THR A 381 7.29 -9.76 1.86
C THR A 381 6.22 -8.80 2.36
N LEU A 382 6.66 -7.75 3.06
CA LEU A 382 5.78 -6.67 3.47
C LEU A 382 5.44 -5.81 2.25
N MET A 383 4.18 -5.86 1.82
CA MET A 383 3.70 -5.05 0.69
C MET A 383 3.05 -3.75 1.15
N SER A 384 2.42 -3.78 2.33
CA SER A 384 1.89 -2.57 2.94
C SER A 384 3.00 -1.55 3.19
N HIS A 385 2.64 -0.27 3.04
CA HIS A 385 3.50 0.86 3.40
C HIS A 385 4.88 0.86 2.71
N GLY A 386 4.97 0.32 1.49
CA GLY A 386 6.22 0.22 0.74
C GLY A 386 7.30 -0.61 1.43
N GLY A 387 6.90 -1.59 2.25
CA GLY A 387 7.83 -2.46 2.99
C GLY A 387 8.42 -1.83 4.27
N ARG A 388 7.99 -0.62 4.65
CA ARG A 388 8.47 0.08 5.85
C ARG A 388 7.96 -0.54 7.16
N GLY A 389 6.86 -1.29 7.12
CA GLY A 389 6.24 -1.89 8.30
C GLY A 389 4.75 -2.17 8.12
N ILE A 390 4.09 -2.59 9.20
CA ILE A 390 2.66 -2.92 9.24
C ILE A 390 1.96 -2.15 10.35
N ASN A 391 0.70 -1.76 10.15
CA ASN A 391 -0.14 -1.47 11.31
C ASN A 391 -0.69 -2.78 11.89
N VAL A 392 -0.73 -2.86 13.21
CA VAL A 392 -1.26 -3.99 13.98
C VAL A 392 -2.34 -3.48 14.91
N LEU A 393 -3.51 -4.08 14.83
CA LEU A 393 -4.61 -3.92 15.77
C LEU A 393 -4.47 -4.98 16.86
N TYR A 394 -4.47 -4.52 18.10
CA TYR A 394 -4.45 -5.35 19.29
C TYR A 394 -5.84 -5.53 19.88
N GLU A 395 -5.99 -6.53 20.73
CA GLU A 395 -7.27 -6.94 21.31
C GLU A 395 -7.92 -5.87 22.19
N ASP A 396 -7.15 -4.99 22.83
CA ASP A 396 -7.67 -3.82 23.56
C ASP A 396 -8.20 -2.69 22.66
N GLY A 397 -8.09 -2.84 21.33
CA GLY A 397 -8.58 -1.91 20.32
C GLY A 397 -7.57 -0.84 19.88
N HIS A 398 -6.37 -0.80 20.45
CA HIS A 398 -5.35 0.13 19.95
C HIS A 398 -4.72 -0.38 18.66
N VAL A 399 -4.31 0.56 17.80
CA VAL A 399 -3.59 0.27 16.56
C VAL A 399 -2.21 0.90 16.63
N GLY A 400 -1.17 0.08 16.53
CA GLY A 400 0.23 0.48 16.51
C GLY A 400 0.85 0.25 15.13
N PHE A 401 1.94 0.96 14.82
CA PHE A 401 2.74 0.68 13.62
C PHE A 401 4.03 0.00 14.02
N LEU A 402 4.28 -1.18 13.48
CA LEU A 402 5.51 -1.94 13.67
C LEU A 402 6.41 -1.77 12.45
N PRO A 403 7.60 -1.16 12.61
CA PRO A 403 8.60 -1.09 11.55
C PRO A 403 9.06 -2.50 11.13
N SER A 404 9.39 -2.68 9.85
CA SER A 404 9.85 -3.97 9.33
C SER A 404 11.10 -4.49 10.03
N GLU A 405 12.04 -3.60 10.33
CA GLU A 405 13.27 -3.88 11.11
C GLU A 405 13.01 -4.37 12.56
N SER A 406 11.84 -4.08 13.12
CA SER A 406 11.48 -4.51 14.47
C SER A 406 10.86 -5.89 14.51
N LEU A 407 10.30 -6.40 13.40
CA LEU A 407 9.55 -7.68 13.40
C LEU A 407 10.40 -8.87 13.85
N ASP A 408 11.69 -8.89 13.52
CA ASP A 408 12.59 -9.98 13.90
C ASP A 408 13.17 -9.82 15.33
N THR A 409 12.97 -8.67 15.96
CA THR A 409 13.59 -8.34 17.27
C THR A 409 12.57 -8.20 18.40
N ILE A 410 11.28 -8.02 18.08
CA ILE A 410 10.23 -7.97 19.10
C ILE A 410 10.04 -9.36 19.75
N PRO A 411 9.83 -9.42 21.07
CA PRO A 411 9.66 -10.70 21.78
C PRO A 411 8.45 -11.53 21.33
N ASP A 412 7.41 -10.86 20.84
CA ASP A 412 6.14 -11.46 20.41
C ASP A 412 5.87 -11.00 18.97
N ASN A 413 6.29 -11.82 18.01
CA ASN A 413 6.17 -11.50 16.59
C ASN A 413 4.74 -11.83 16.13
N PRO A 414 3.96 -10.87 15.62
CA PRO A 414 2.56 -11.12 15.29
C PRO A 414 2.36 -11.96 14.02
N LEU A 415 3.41 -12.31 13.27
CA LEU A 415 3.33 -13.02 11.98
C LEU A 415 3.78 -14.48 12.05
N ILE A 416 4.34 -14.92 13.18
CA ILE A 416 4.76 -16.30 13.42
C ILE A 416 4.36 -16.68 14.85
N ASN A 417 4.02 -17.94 15.07
CA ASN A 417 3.75 -18.45 16.41
C ASN A 417 5.06 -18.63 17.20
N HIS A 418 4.98 -19.00 18.48
CA HIS A 418 6.18 -19.23 19.31
C HIS A 418 7.08 -20.39 18.82
N ASP A 419 6.59 -21.25 17.93
CA ASP A 419 7.40 -22.29 17.25
C ASP A 419 8.10 -21.78 15.99
N GLY A 420 7.88 -20.51 15.62
CA GLY A 420 8.44 -19.88 14.42
C GLY A 420 7.70 -20.24 13.12
N LEU A 421 6.46 -20.72 13.22
CA LEU A 421 5.64 -21.16 12.09
C LEU A 421 4.46 -20.21 11.84
N ILE A 422 3.99 -20.17 10.60
CA ILE A 422 2.77 -19.42 10.21
C ILE A 422 1.55 -20.35 10.37
N GLU A 423 1.30 -20.72 11.61
CA GLU A 423 0.17 -21.56 12.04
C GLU A 423 -0.54 -20.88 13.20
N ALA A 424 -1.67 -21.44 13.64
CA ALA A 424 -2.33 -21.02 14.86
C ALA A 424 -1.35 -20.99 16.05
N GLY A 425 -1.59 -20.03 16.96
CA GLY A 425 -0.77 -19.85 18.14
C GLY A 425 -0.71 -21.12 18.98
N VAL A 426 0.47 -21.45 19.51
CA VAL A 426 0.69 -22.69 20.27
C VAL A 426 0.11 -22.62 21.68
N THR A 427 -0.19 -21.41 22.16
CA THR A 427 -0.87 -21.17 23.44
C THR A 427 -1.99 -20.14 23.26
N ILE A 428 -2.84 -20.01 24.28
CA ILE A 428 -3.92 -19.02 24.30
C ILE A 428 -3.44 -17.56 24.17
N ASP A 429 -2.19 -17.29 24.52
CA ASP A 429 -1.56 -15.96 24.51
C ASP A 429 -0.63 -15.75 23.30
N ASP A 430 -0.47 -16.76 22.45
CA ASP A 430 0.37 -16.69 21.25
C ASP A 430 -0.48 -16.25 20.05
N ALA A 431 -0.23 -15.05 19.53
CA ALA A 431 -1.00 -14.48 18.43
C ALA A 431 -0.24 -14.64 17.11
N THR A 432 -0.87 -15.28 16.13
CA THR A 432 -0.30 -15.39 14.78
C THR A 432 -1.29 -14.89 13.75
N LEU A 433 -0.88 -13.87 13.02
CA LEU A 433 -1.64 -13.24 11.94
C LEU A 433 -1.16 -13.76 10.60
N ALA A 434 -2.11 -13.98 9.69
CA ALA A 434 -1.79 -14.38 8.34
C ALA A 434 -2.75 -13.82 7.28
N PRO A 435 -2.32 -13.76 6.01
CA PRO A 435 -3.16 -13.31 4.90
C PRO A 435 -4.46 -14.10 4.75
N SER A 436 -5.42 -13.53 4.04
CA SER A 436 -6.76 -14.10 3.84
C SER A 436 -6.75 -15.61 3.54
N TRP A 437 -5.94 -16.07 2.59
CA TRP A 437 -5.96 -17.48 2.14
C TRP A 437 -5.26 -18.47 3.08
N GLN A 438 -4.49 -18.01 4.07
CA GLN A 438 -3.66 -18.90 4.89
C GLN A 438 -4.53 -19.76 5.82
N PRO A 439 -4.35 -21.09 5.83
CA PRO A 439 -5.00 -21.96 6.81
C PRO A 439 -4.37 -21.86 8.20
N PRO A 440 -5.08 -22.26 9.27
CA PRO A 440 -4.52 -22.27 10.62
C PRO A 440 -3.43 -23.33 10.80
N PHE A 441 -3.35 -24.35 9.94
CA PHE A 441 -2.33 -25.39 10.00
C PHE A 441 -1.78 -25.69 8.60
N ILE A 442 -0.48 -25.98 8.49
CA ILE A 442 0.21 -26.33 7.24
C ILE A 442 -0.41 -27.58 6.60
N ARG A 443 -0.93 -28.49 7.41
CA ARG A 443 -1.57 -29.73 6.96
C ARG A 443 -3.08 -29.65 6.84
N ALA A 444 -3.68 -28.48 7.05
CA ALA A 444 -5.12 -28.32 6.96
C ALA A 444 -5.59 -28.59 5.51
N ASN A 445 -6.64 -29.39 5.37
CA ASN A 445 -7.26 -29.59 4.07
C ASN A 445 -8.28 -28.48 3.81
N GLN A 446 -7.99 -27.53 2.93
CA GLN A 446 -8.86 -26.37 2.68
C GLN A 446 -10.00 -26.61 1.66
N ARG A 447 -10.31 -27.87 1.33
CA ARG A 447 -11.34 -28.27 0.36
C ARG A 447 -12.28 -29.32 0.92
#